data_AF-A0A3G2HV77-F1
#
_entry.id   AF-A0A3G2HV77-F1
#
_cell.length_a   1.000
_cell.length_b   1.000
_cell.length_c   1.000
_cell.angle_alpha   90.00
_cell.angle_beta   90.00
_cell.angle_gamma   90.00
#
_symmetry.space_group_name_H-M   'P 1'
#
loop_
_entity.id
_entity.type
_entity.pdbx_description
1 polymer ?
#
loop_
_entity_poly.entity_id
_entity_poly.type
_entity_poly.pdbx_seq_one_letter_code
_entity_poly.pdbx_strand_id
1 'polypeptide(L)'
;MSDTSLPTLTKYVRVRSPANARFVEFDFAIGQPDLFVELVMPPAAFEQFCLQNNVQPMSEEQMRVNDENEEKWRFGYDTLVGNSRQAEAQ
;
A
#
# COMPACT_ATOMS: atom_id res chain seq x y z
N MET A 1 -18.56 26.88 18.01
CA MET A 1 -17.76 25.77 18.56
C MET A 1 -17.52 24.82 17.42
N SER A 2 -16.36 24.93 16.76
CA SER A 2 -16.03 24.07 15.62
C SER A 2 -15.69 22.68 16.15
N ASP A 3 -16.36 21.66 15.64
CA ASP A 3 -16.09 20.26 16.00
C ASP A 3 -14.61 19.95 15.73
N THR A 4 -13.91 19.53 16.78
CA THR A 4 -12.47 19.19 16.77
C THR A 4 -12.26 17.69 16.54
N SER A 5 -13.32 16.92 16.26
CA SER A 5 -13.19 15.51 15.94
C SER A 5 -12.53 15.32 14.57
N LEU A 6 -11.50 14.48 14.53
CA LEU A 6 -10.85 14.11 13.28
C LEU A 6 -11.79 13.21 12.47
N PRO A 7 -11.85 13.37 11.14
CA PRO A 7 -12.64 12.50 10.29
C PRO A 7 -12.18 11.04 10.45
N THR A 8 -13.14 10.12 10.53
CA THR A 8 -12.86 8.70 10.55
C THR A 8 -12.43 8.26 9.15
N LEU A 9 -11.16 7.88 9.01
CA LEU A 9 -10.60 7.41 7.75
C LEU A 9 -10.66 5.88 7.67
N THR A 10 -11.08 5.37 6.51
CA THR A 10 -11.01 3.94 6.19
C THR A 10 -9.55 3.50 6.18
N LYS A 11 -9.27 2.35 6.77
CA LYS A 11 -7.94 1.75 6.77
C LYS A 11 -7.95 0.52 5.88
N TYR A 12 -6.93 0.38 5.05
CA TYR A 12 -6.86 -0.68 4.05
C TYR A 12 -5.69 -1.62 4.34
N VAL A 13 -5.86 -2.89 3.96
CA VAL A 13 -4.81 -3.90 4.04
C VAL A 13 -4.67 -4.67 2.73
N ARG A 14 -3.44 -4.94 2.28
CA ARG A 14 -3.11 -5.83 1.16
C ARG A 14 -2.06 -6.83 1.61
N VAL A 15 -2.39 -8.11 1.71
CA VAL A 15 -1.43 -9.15 2.07
C VAL A 15 -0.58 -9.51 0.84
N ARG A 16 0.75 -9.52 1.01
CA ARG A 16 1.74 -9.83 -0.03
C ARG A 16 2.34 -11.23 0.14
N SER A 17 2.37 -11.74 1.37
CA SER A 17 2.88 -13.07 1.68
C SER A 17 1.91 -14.20 1.29
N PRO A 18 2.40 -15.41 0.97
CA PRO A 18 1.57 -16.61 0.85
C PRO A 18 0.83 -16.97 2.16
N ALA A 19 -0.28 -17.69 2.05
CA ALA A 19 -1.17 -18.02 3.19
C ALA A 19 -0.51 -18.83 4.34
N ASN A 20 0.57 -19.55 4.06
CA ASN A 20 1.31 -20.37 5.04
C ASN A 20 2.70 -19.80 5.40
N ALA A 21 2.93 -18.51 5.10
CA ALA A 21 4.18 -17.85 5.44
C ALA A 21 4.37 -17.76 6.97
N ARG A 22 5.63 -17.85 7.42
CA ARG A 22 5.99 -17.69 8.84
C ARG A 22 5.68 -16.29 9.37
N PHE A 23 5.77 -15.29 8.51
CA PHE A 23 5.42 -13.91 8.77
C PHE A 23 4.44 -13.45 7.69
N VAL A 24 3.49 -12.60 8.08
CA VAL A 24 2.59 -11.92 7.17
C VAL A 24 3.25 -10.64 6.75
N GLU A 25 3.50 -10.52 5.46
CA GLU A 25 3.96 -9.28 4.80
C GLU A 25 2.72 -8.62 4.21
N PHE A 26 2.48 -7.36 4.54
CA PHE A 26 1.28 -6.65 4.09
C PHE A 26 1.48 -5.14 4.03
N ASP A 27 0.69 -4.50 3.18
CA ASP A 27 0.62 -3.06 3.06
C ASP A 27 -0.53 -2.51 3.88
N PHE A 28 -0.30 -1.41 4.56
CA PHE A 28 -1.30 -0.73 5.38
C PHE A 28 -1.47 0.72 4.95
N ALA A 29 -2.70 1.10 4.61
CA ALA A 29 -3.03 2.43 4.11
C ALA A 29 -4.14 3.07 4.94
N ILE A 30 -4.18 4.41 5.01
CA ILE A 30 -5.21 5.16 5.74
C ILE A 30 -5.79 6.25 4.84
N GLY A 31 -7.10 6.22 4.63
CA GLY A 31 -7.83 7.16 3.79
C GLY A 31 -7.68 6.90 2.30
N GLN A 32 -6.44 6.74 1.82
CA GLN A 32 -6.12 6.46 0.42
C GLN A 32 -5.35 5.14 0.31
N PRO A 33 -5.78 4.18 -0.53
CA PRO A 33 -5.17 2.85 -0.61
C PRO A 33 -3.80 2.84 -1.33
N ASP A 34 -3.49 3.86 -2.12
CA ASP A 34 -2.24 4.00 -2.88
C ASP A 34 -1.09 4.64 -2.07
N LEU A 35 -1.39 5.19 -0.90
CA LEU A 35 -0.41 5.69 0.07
C LEU A 35 -0.35 4.77 1.29
N PHE A 36 0.62 3.85 1.28
CA PHE A 36 0.72 2.82 2.30
C PHE A 36 2.14 2.72 2.88
N VAL A 37 2.22 2.03 4.02
CA VAL A 37 3.46 1.54 4.60
C VAL A 37 3.51 0.02 4.50
N GLU A 38 4.68 -0.53 4.20
CA GLU A 38 4.93 -1.98 4.19
C GLU A 38 5.25 -2.45 5.62
N LEU A 39 4.57 -3.51 6.07
CA LEU A 39 4.71 -4.05 7.42
C LEU A 39 4.89 -5.56 7.38
N VAL A 40 5.60 -6.10 8.37
CA VAL A 40 5.82 -7.55 8.53
C VAL A 40 5.60 -7.94 9.99
N MET A 41 4.76 -8.95 10.25
CA MET A 41 4.51 -9.44 11.61
C MET A 41 4.10 -10.92 11.66
N PRO A 42 4.19 -11.60 12.82
CA PRO A 42 3.64 -12.96 12.97
C PRO A 42 2.12 -13.00 12.72
N PRO A 43 1.57 -14.13 12.22
CA PRO A 43 0.14 -14.25 11.89
C PRO A 43 -0.82 -13.83 13.02
N ALA A 44 -0.56 -14.27 14.25
CA ALA A 44 -1.40 -13.90 15.39
C ALA A 44 -1.38 -12.38 15.69
N ALA A 45 -0.24 -11.70 15.47
CA ALA A 45 -0.15 -10.26 15.63
C ALA A 45 -0.88 -9.53 14.50
N PHE A 46 -0.84 -10.07 13.28
CA PHE A 46 -1.57 -9.55 12.13
C PHE A 46 -3.08 -9.59 12.32
N GLU A 47 -3.62 -10.71 12.82
CA GLU A 47 -5.04 -10.82 13.14
C GLU A 47 -5.48 -9.76 14.17
N GLN A 48 -4.69 -9.58 15.25
CA GLN A 48 -4.97 -8.54 16.25
C GLN A 48 -4.87 -7.14 15.68
N PHE A 49 -3.88 -6.88 14.82
CA PHE A 49 -3.72 -5.61 14.13
C PHE A 49 -4.95 -5.26 13.29
N CYS A 50 -5.47 -6.23 12.51
CA CYS A 50 -6.66 -6.05 11.68
C CYS A 50 -7.90 -5.71 12.51
N LEU A 51 -8.09 -6.42 13.64
CA LEU A 51 -9.21 -6.17 14.56
C LEU A 51 -9.15 -4.79 15.21
N GLN A 52 -7.98 -4.40 15.72
CA GLN A 52 -7.79 -3.10 16.39
C GLN A 52 -7.95 -1.93 15.42
N ASN A 53 -7.57 -2.11 14.17
CA ASN A 53 -7.62 -1.06 13.17
C ASN A 53 -8.93 -1.01 12.39
N ASN A 54 -9.78 -2.04 12.46
CA ASN A 54 -10.99 -2.16 11.65
C ASN A 54 -10.68 -1.98 10.15
N VAL A 55 -9.71 -2.76 9.66
CA VAL A 55 -9.21 -2.65 8.29
C VAL A 55 -10.15 -3.30 7.28
N GLN A 56 -10.14 -2.79 6.05
CA GLN A 56 -10.77 -3.40 4.89
C GLN A 56 -9.71 -3.94 3.93
N PRO A 57 -9.91 -5.13 3.32
CA PRO A 57 -9.02 -5.59 2.28
C PRO A 57 -9.08 -4.64 1.07
N MET A 58 -7.95 -4.38 0.44
CA MET A 58 -7.91 -3.67 -0.83
C MET A 58 -8.65 -4.46 -1.91
N SER A 59 -9.35 -3.77 -2.80
CA SER A 59 -9.94 -4.39 -3.99
C SER A 59 -8.86 -4.72 -5.02
N GLU A 60 -9.14 -5.66 -5.93
CA GLU A 60 -8.21 -6.03 -7.02
C GLU A 60 -7.77 -4.81 -7.84
N GLU A 61 -8.68 -3.87 -8.11
CA GLU A 61 -8.38 -2.63 -8.82
C GLU A 61 -7.38 -1.76 -8.06
N GLN A 62 -7.58 -1.59 -6.74
CA GLN A 62 -6.65 -0.84 -5.90
C GLN A 62 -5.27 -1.50 -5.86
N MET A 63 -5.24 -2.84 -5.75
CA MET A 63 -3.99 -3.59 -5.77
C MET A 63 -3.23 -3.39 -7.07
N ARG A 64 -3.93 -3.40 -8.22
CA ARG A 64 -3.34 -3.17 -9.54
C ARG A 64 -2.76 -1.77 -9.66
N VAL A 65 -3.50 -0.73 -9.28
CA VAL A 65 -3.02 0.66 -9.29
C VAL A 65 -1.76 0.83 -8.44
N ASN A 66 -1.71 0.17 -7.29
CA ASN A 66 -0.54 0.20 -6.42
C ASN A 66 0.68 -0.46 -7.08
N ASP A 67 0.50 -1.63 -7.71
CA ASP A 67 1.59 -2.33 -8.41
C ASP A 67 2.12 -1.49 -9.59
N GLU A 68 1.24 -0.85 -10.37
CA GLU A 68 1.62 0.06 -11.47
C GLU A 68 2.43 1.28 -10.96
N ASN A 69 1.99 1.88 -9.84
CA ASN A 69 2.69 2.98 -9.21
C ASN A 69 4.07 2.56 -8.67
N GLU A 70 4.18 1.41 -8.03
CA GLU A 70 5.47 0.87 -7.56
C GLU A 70 6.45 0.69 -8.72
N GLU A 71 6.01 0.14 -9.86
CA GLU A 71 6.85 -0.01 -11.05
C GLU A 71 7.32 1.34 -11.60
N LYS A 72 6.40 2.31 -11.70
CA LYS A 72 6.72 3.68 -12.12
C LYS A 72 7.80 4.30 -11.24
N TRP A 73 7.66 4.23 -9.92
CA TRP A 73 8.59 4.86 -8.98
C TRP A 73 9.92 4.09 -8.85
N ARG A 74 9.91 2.76 -9.01
CA ARG A 74 11.12 1.94 -8.92
C ARG A 74 12.06 2.11 -10.12
N PHE A 75 11.50 2.23 -11.32
CA PHE A 75 12.30 2.30 -12.55
C PHE A 75 12.32 3.69 -13.20
N GLY A 76 11.47 4.60 -12.76
CA GLY A 76 11.35 5.95 -13.30
C GLY A 76 10.75 6.00 -14.71
N TYR A 77 10.01 4.97 -15.13
CA TYR A 77 9.30 5.01 -16.42
C TYR A 77 8.28 6.15 -16.45
N ASP A 78 8.15 6.81 -17.59
CA ASP A 78 7.25 7.95 -17.78
C ASP A 78 7.43 9.06 -16.72
N THR A 79 8.66 9.21 -16.23
CA THR A 79 9.10 10.37 -15.46
C THR A 79 9.94 11.27 -16.34
N LEU A 80 10.00 12.58 -16.01
CA LEU A 80 10.83 13.54 -16.76
C LEU A 80 12.28 13.04 -16.89
N VAL A 81 12.85 12.45 -15.84
CA VAL A 81 14.23 11.94 -15.83
C VAL A 81 14.36 10.63 -16.61
N GLY A 82 13.37 9.73 -16.53
CA GLY A 82 13.36 8.49 -17.31
C GLY A 82 13.30 8.74 -18.81
N ASN A 83 12.47 9.70 -19.22
CA ASN A 83 12.30 10.05 -20.63
C ASN A 83 13.56 10.73 -21.21
N SER A 84 14.27 11.55 -20.42
CA SER A 84 15.56 12.15 -20.85
C SER A 84 16.65 11.10 -21.09
N ARG A 85 16.80 10.10 -20.21
CA ARG A 85 17.82 9.04 -20.37
C ARG A 85 17.56 8.14 -21.57
N GLN A 86 16.30 7.90 -21.94
CA GLN A 86 15.94 7.12 -23.12
C GLN A 86 16.18 7.88 -24.43
N ALA A 87 16.12 9.21 -24.41
CA ALA A 87 16.40 10.06 -25.57
C ALA A 87 17.90 10.22 -25.84
N GLU A 88 18.75 10.18 -24.81
CA GLU A 88 20.22 10.28 -24.93
C GLU A 88 20.89 8.97 -25.37
N ALA A 89 20.21 7.83 -25.22
CA ALA A 89 20.70 6.51 -25.62
C ALA A 89 20.37 6.15 -27.08
N GLN A 90 19.77 7.07 -27.84
CA GLN A 90 19.45 6.97 -29.28
C GLN A 90 20.31 7.96 -30.08
#